data_AF-A0AAD7JMH7-F1
#
_entry.id   AF-A0AAD7JMH7-F1
#
_cell.length_a   1.000
_cell.length_b   1.000
_cell.length_c   1.000
_cell.angle_alpha   90.00
_cell.angle_beta   90.00
_cell.angle_gamma   90.00
#
_symmetry.space_group_name_H-M   'P 1'
#
loop_
_entity.id
_entity.type
_entity.pdbx_description
1 polymer ?
#
loop_
_entity_poly.entity_id
_entity_poly.type
_entity_poly.pdbx_seq_one_letter_code
_entity_poly.pdbx_strand_id
1 'polypeptide(L)'
;MSPSSLLLLTLASCLTAVFAQLPVTQIYDNPHPGTWLENLAVRPNGQILATRLDVPELYQVTPDPHNPNPTVIYAFPSALGTLGIAELLATPDVYAVLVGNFSLATISSQPGSYSIWRVDMRPSRPIVSKIADIPSAVFPNGMVSLSATENALLIADSTLGNVWRFDLTTHAYEVVIDDHLMKKVSPSAGEGVNGIRLHGEYLYFINSYAPFLARVPIYPNGTAKGKGTIVAYAPDGESSFDDFTIDEDGTAYVATGVGNVITKVTEDGVASVIAGNLNSSQIASPTSVAFGRTEWDRWTIYVTTGGGLEAPINGTAVVGAQLVAVKLD
;
A
#
# COMPACT_ATOMS: atom_id res chain seq x y z
N MET A 1 9.15 -42.71 -56.92
CA MET A 1 9.76 -41.45 -56.43
C MET A 1 8.68 -40.69 -55.69
N SER A 2 8.78 -40.61 -54.37
CA SER A 2 7.88 -39.88 -53.47
C SER A 2 8.77 -39.06 -52.53
N PRO A 3 8.64 -37.73 -52.44
CA PRO A 3 9.44 -36.95 -51.52
C PRO A 3 8.74 -36.92 -50.16
N SER A 4 9.41 -37.45 -49.15
CA SER A 4 9.01 -37.30 -47.74
C SER A 4 9.22 -35.83 -47.33
N SER A 5 8.14 -35.17 -46.92
CA SER A 5 8.19 -33.82 -46.35
C SER A 5 8.60 -33.91 -44.88
N LEU A 6 9.75 -33.33 -44.53
CA LEU A 6 10.23 -33.22 -43.16
C LEU A 6 9.66 -31.95 -42.54
N LEU A 7 8.74 -32.10 -41.58
CA LEU A 7 8.18 -31.00 -40.81
C LEU A 7 9.20 -30.57 -39.74
N LEU A 8 9.84 -29.42 -39.89
CA LEU A 8 10.65 -28.82 -38.82
C LEU A 8 9.71 -28.23 -37.76
N LEU A 9 9.63 -28.85 -36.59
CA LEU A 9 9.13 -28.20 -35.37
C LEU A 9 10.23 -27.28 -34.84
N THR A 10 10.04 -25.97 -35.00
CA THR A 10 10.79 -24.96 -34.25
C THR A 10 10.27 -24.95 -32.81
N LEU A 11 11.02 -25.53 -31.87
CA LEU A 11 10.82 -25.27 -30.45
C LEU A 11 11.21 -23.80 -30.19
N ALA A 12 10.22 -22.93 -30.01
CA ALA A 12 10.44 -21.63 -29.41
C ALA A 12 10.73 -21.86 -27.92
N SER A 13 12.01 -21.81 -27.52
CA SER A 13 12.36 -21.77 -26.10
C SER A 13 11.91 -20.41 -25.56
N CYS A 14 10.83 -20.38 -24.80
CA CYS A 14 10.55 -19.24 -23.93
C CYS A 14 11.64 -19.24 -22.86
N LEU A 15 12.69 -18.44 -23.06
CA LEU A 15 13.59 -18.05 -21.99
C LEU A 15 12.78 -17.19 -21.03
N THR A 16 12.25 -17.80 -19.97
CA THR A 16 11.84 -17.06 -18.77
C THR A 16 13.11 -16.42 -18.23
N ALA A 17 13.27 -15.12 -18.44
CA ALA A 17 14.31 -14.35 -17.77
C ALA A 17 14.09 -14.52 -16.25
N VAL A 18 14.98 -15.26 -15.59
CA VAL A 18 15.04 -15.28 -14.13
C VAL A 18 15.61 -13.92 -13.73
N PHE A 19 14.74 -12.97 -13.42
CA PHE A 19 15.17 -11.71 -12.83
C PHE A 19 15.82 -12.03 -11.48
N ALA A 20 17.01 -11.46 -11.24
CA ALA A 20 17.70 -11.61 -9.97
C ALA A 20 16.87 -10.95 -8.87
N GLN A 21 16.65 -11.67 -7.76
CA GLN A 21 16.00 -11.14 -6.58
C GLN A 21 16.91 -10.07 -5.95
N LEU A 22 16.33 -8.91 -5.65
CA LEU A 22 17.03 -7.80 -5.01
C LEU A 22 17.29 -8.10 -3.52
N PRO A 23 18.36 -7.54 -2.94
CA PRO A 23 18.65 -7.72 -1.53
C PRO A 23 17.57 -7.11 -0.64
N VAL A 24 17.02 -7.93 0.27
CA VAL A 24 16.09 -7.49 1.31
C VAL A 24 16.81 -7.47 2.65
N THR A 25 16.74 -6.33 3.33
CA THR A 25 17.28 -6.13 4.67
C THR A 25 16.13 -5.99 5.66
N GLN A 26 16.10 -6.85 6.68
CA GLN A 26 15.15 -6.70 7.78
C GLN A 26 15.57 -5.51 8.65
N ILE A 27 14.70 -4.51 8.77
CA ILE A 27 14.91 -3.35 9.62
C ILE A 27 14.34 -3.63 11.01
N TYR A 28 13.07 -4.01 11.05
CA TYR A 28 12.34 -4.34 12.27
C TYR A 28 11.54 -5.62 12.07
N ASP A 29 11.45 -6.41 13.13
CA ASP A 29 10.69 -7.64 13.19
C ASP A 29 10.03 -7.73 14.56
N ASN A 30 8.70 -7.83 14.55
CA ASN A 30 7.95 -7.93 15.79
C ASN A 30 8.10 -9.35 16.36
N PRO A 31 8.58 -9.52 17.60
CA PRO A 31 8.77 -10.87 18.16
C PRO A 31 7.45 -11.62 18.39
N HIS A 32 6.30 -10.96 18.28
CA HIS A 32 4.98 -11.54 18.47
C HIS A 32 4.29 -11.80 17.11
N PRO A 33 4.04 -13.08 16.77
CA PRO A 33 3.10 -13.43 15.70
C PRO A 33 1.71 -12.85 16.00
N GLY A 34 0.94 -12.58 14.95
CA GLY A 34 -0.38 -11.96 15.13
C GLY A 34 -0.38 -10.43 15.07
N THR A 35 0.74 -9.82 14.67
CA THR A 35 0.90 -8.38 14.53
C THR A 35 0.80 -7.98 13.06
N TRP A 36 0.35 -6.75 12.78
CA TRP A 36 0.11 -6.27 11.42
C TRP A 36 0.51 -4.80 11.24
N LEU A 37 1.53 -4.53 10.41
CA LEU A 37 1.85 -3.17 9.96
C LEU A 37 1.15 -2.92 8.63
N GLU A 38 0.23 -1.96 8.58
CA GLU A 38 -0.65 -1.75 7.41
C GLU A 38 -0.02 -0.83 6.37
N ASN A 39 0.41 0.34 6.80
CA ASN A 39 0.87 1.39 5.91
C ASN A 39 2.10 2.09 6.49
N LEU A 40 2.78 2.89 5.67
CA LEU A 40 3.94 3.65 6.13
C LEU A 40 4.06 5.03 5.47
N ALA A 41 4.72 5.93 6.19
CA ALA A 41 5.21 7.19 5.64
C ALA A 41 6.65 7.43 6.09
N VAL A 42 7.53 7.76 5.15
CA VAL A 42 8.92 8.13 5.46
C VAL A 42 8.98 9.61 5.79
N ARG A 43 9.56 9.97 6.93
CA ARG A 43 9.73 11.36 7.37
C ARG A 43 10.88 12.04 6.63
N PRO A 44 10.91 13.39 6.58
CA PRO A 44 12.03 14.11 5.97
C PRO A 44 13.40 13.81 6.59
N ASN A 45 13.43 13.33 7.84
CA ASN A 45 14.66 12.93 8.53
C ASN A 45 15.03 11.44 8.37
N GLY A 46 14.31 10.70 7.52
CA GLY A 46 14.52 9.27 7.27
C GLY A 46 13.80 8.33 8.25
N GLN A 47 13.29 8.82 9.38
CA GLN A 47 12.51 7.96 10.29
C GLN A 47 11.23 7.49 9.61
N ILE A 48 10.78 6.28 9.91
CA ILE A 48 9.61 5.68 9.26
C ILE A 48 8.45 5.66 10.23
N LEU A 49 7.32 6.25 9.85
CA LEU A 49 6.06 6.08 10.53
C LEU A 49 5.36 4.84 9.97
N ALA A 50 4.83 3.97 10.84
CA ALA A 50 4.10 2.78 10.42
C ALA A 50 2.77 2.67 11.18
N THR A 51 1.68 2.49 10.45
CA THR A 51 0.36 2.25 11.03
C THR A 51 0.18 0.78 11.35
N ARG A 52 -0.60 0.49 12.38
CA ARG A 52 -0.89 -0.87 12.85
C ARG A 52 -2.36 -1.20 12.69
N LEU A 53 -2.70 -2.31 12.05
CA LEU A 53 -4.09 -2.74 11.86
C LEU A 53 -4.60 -3.55 13.06
N ASP A 54 -3.69 -4.20 13.79
CA ASP A 54 -4.03 -5.08 14.93
C ASP A 54 -4.23 -4.34 16.26
N VAL A 55 -3.66 -3.14 16.36
CA VAL A 55 -3.80 -2.24 17.52
C VAL A 55 -3.86 -0.79 17.03
N PRO A 56 -4.59 0.12 17.69
CA PRO A 56 -4.76 1.49 17.22
C PRO A 56 -3.53 2.35 17.57
N GLU A 57 -2.35 1.99 17.06
CA GLU A 57 -1.08 2.65 17.36
C GLU A 57 -0.37 3.13 16.10
N LEU A 58 0.23 4.32 16.16
CA LEU A 58 1.20 4.78 15.16
C LEU A 58 2.61 4.56 15.70
N TYR A 59 3.42 3.81 14.97
CA TYR A 59 4.82 3.56 15.31
C TYR A 59 5.74 4.54 14.58
N GLN A 60 6.89 4.77 15.19
CA GLN A 60 8.06 5.27 14.50
C GLN A 60 9.20 4.27 14.65
N VAL A 61 9.84 3.94 13.54
CA VAL A 61 10.99 3.03 13.45
C VAL A 61 12.16 3.78 12.83
N THR A 62 13.35 3.61 13.40
CA THR A 62 14.61 4.04 12.79
C THR A 62 14.96 3.05 11.68
N PRO A 63 15.26 3.48 10.45
CA PRO A 63 15.62 2.59 9.34
C PRO A 63 17.06 2.04 9.45
N ASP A 64 17.46 1.59 10.63
CA ASP A 64 18.76 1.00 10.92
C ASP A 64 18.56 -0.46 11.37
N PRO A 65 19.00 -1.46 10.60
CA PRO A 65 18.85 -2.87 10.97
C PRO A 65 19.59 -3.25 12.27
N HIS A 66 20.56 -2.44 12.71
CA HIS A 66 21.29 -2.67 13.96
C HIS A 66 20.62 -2.00 15.17
N ASN A 67 19.76 -1.00 14.95
CA ASN A 67 19.09 -0.29 16.01
C ASN A 67 17.74 0.32 15.55
N PRO A 68 16.72 -0.53 15.29
CA PRO A 68 15.45 -0.05 14.75
C PRO A 68 14.64 0.82 15.72
N ASN A 69 14.91 0.71 17.04
CA ASN A 69 14.31 1.49 18.11
C ASN A 69 12.81 1.86 17.88
N PRO A 70 11.92 0.86 17.75
CA PRO A 70 10.50 1.10 17.51
C PRO A 70 9.88 1.84 18.70
N THR A 71 9.14 2.91 18.43
CA THR A 71 8.51 3.75 19.45
C THR A 71 7.05 4.02 19.11
N VAL A 72 6.17 3.90 20.11
CA VAL A 72 4.77 4.31 19.97
C VAL A 72 4.71 5.83 19.99
N ILE A 73 4.33 6.43 18.87
CA ILE A 73 4.12 7.88 18.75
C ILE A 73 2.81 8.28 19.42
N TYR A 74 1.76 7.51 19.16
CA TYR A 74 0.45 7.74 19.72
C TYR A 74 -0.40 6.46 19.70
N ALA A 75 -1.21 6.27 20.74
CA ALA A 75 -2.26 5.26 20.80
C ALA A 75 -3.61 5.96 20.66
N PHE A 76 -4.34 5.68 19.58
CA PHE A 76 -5.61 6.32 19.27
C PHE A 76 -6.73 5.69 20.10
N PRO A 77 -7.56 6.50 20.79
CA PRO A 77 -8.63 5.99 21.62
C PRO A 77 -9.80 5.47 20.77
N SER A 78 -10.55 4.53 21.33
CA SER A 78 -11.85 4.07 20.77
C SER A 78 -11.78 3.49 19.35
N ALA A 79 -10.65 2.88 19.00
CA ALA A 79 -10.41 2.24 17.71
C ALA A 79 -9.80 0.84 17.89
N LEU A 80 -9.82 0.01 16.84
CA LEU A 80 -9.11 -1.29 16.81
C LEU A 80 -7.78 -1.21 16.05
N GLY A 81 -7.68 -0.30 15.07
CA GLY A 81 -6.51 -0.19 14.22
C GLY A 81 -6.38 1.16 13.53
N THR A 82 -5.28 1.29 12.80
CA THR A 82 -4.92 2.43 11.96
C THR A 82 -4.58 1.92 10.56
N LEU A 83 -4.90 2.70 9.52
CA LEU A 83 -4.86 2.28 8.12
C LEU A 83 -3.96 3.18 7.29
N GLY A 84 -4.46 3.77 6.19
CA GLY A 84 -3.70 4.70 5.37
C GLY A 84 -3.13 5.89 6.15
N ILE A 85 -1.94 6.32 5.76
CA ILE A 85 -1.24 7.50 6.28
C ILE A 85 -0.77 8.36 5.11
N ALA A 86 -0.96 9.68 5.20
CA ALA A 86 -0.54 10.61 4.15
C ALA A 86 0.11 11.86 4.76
N GLU A 87 1.27 12.27 4.24
CA GLU A 87 1.86 13.57 4.59
C GLU A 87 1.04 14.71 3.98
N LEU A 88 0.73 15.73 4.76
CA LEU A 88 0.01 16.92 4.32
C LEU A 88 0.96 17.83 3.54
N LEU A 89 0.76 17.92 2.23
CA LEU A 89 1.68 18.62 1.32
C LEU A 89 1.85 20.12 1.61
N ALA A 90 0.88 20.77 2.26
CA ALA A 90 0.97 22.17 2.69
C ALA A 90 1.86 22.37 3.94
N THR A 91 2.08 21.31 4.72
CA THR A 91 2.84 21.36 5.97
C THR A 91 3.69 20.09 6.13
N PRO A 92 4.93 20.08 5.60
CA PRO A 92 5.81 18.93 5.71
C PRO A 92 5.99 18.43 7.15
N ASP A 93 6.17 17.12 7.30
CA ASP A 93 6.27 16.39 8.57
C ASP A 93 5.00 16.49 9.45
N VAL A 94 3.85 16.72 8.81
CA VAL A 94 2.52 16.61 9.41
C VAL A 94 1.73 15.59 8.59
N TYR A 95 1.05 14.68 9.27
CA TYR A 95 0.40 13.54 8.63
C TYR A 95 -1.10 13.48 8.96
N ALA A 96 -1.90 13.03 8.01
CA ALA A 96 -3.23 12.49 8.25
C ALA A 96 -3.13 10.97 8.41
N VAL A 97 -3.85 10.41 9.39
CA VAL A 97 -3.90 8.97 9.67
C VAL A 97 -5.37 8.53 9.73
N LEU A 98 -5.71 7.48 8.99
CA LEU A 98 -7.01 6.82 9.11
C LEU A 98 -7.03 5.91 10.33
N VAL A 99 -8.09 6.01 11.12
CA VAL A 99 -8.27 5.27 12.38
C VAL A 99 -9.69 4.74 12.44
N GLY A 100 -9.88 3.47 12.79
CA GLY A 100 -11.22 2.87 12.88
C GLY A 100 -11.22 1.43 13.38
N ASN A 101 -12.37 0.77 13.22
CA ASN A 101 -12.60 -0.58 13.72
C ASN A 101 -12.62 -1.60 12.58
N PHE A 102 -11.45 -2.13 12.24
CA PHE A 102 -11.32 -3.37 11.47
C PHE A 102 -10.91 -4.49 12.43
N SER A 103 -11.64 -5.62 12.41
CA SER A 103 -11.35 -6.76 13.26
C SER A 103 -10.55 -7.80 12.49
N LEU A 104 -9.28 -7.98 12.83
CA LEU A 104 -8.45 -9.07 12.29
C LEU A 104 -8.96 -10.46 12.70
N ALA A 105 -9.68 -10.58 13.82
CA ALA A 105 -10.21 -11.87 14.28
C ALA A 105 -11.37 -12.38 13.41
N THR A 106 -12.15 -11.47 12.82
CA THR A 106 -13.32 -11.79 11.99
C THR A 106 -13.16 -11.36 10.54
N ILE A 107 -12.03 -10.74 10.19
CA ILE A 107 -11.72 -10.13 8.89
C ILE A 107 -12.90 -9.28 8.42
N SER A 108 -13.30 -8.32 9.26
CA SER A 108 -14.49 -7.51 8.99
C SER A 108 -14.33 -6.08 9.47
N SER A 109 -14.78 -5.15 8.64
CA SER A 109 -14.95 -3.75 9.00
C SER A 109 -16.24 -3.49 9.80
N GLN A 110 -16.18 -2.54 10.73
CA GLN A 110 -17.35 -1.89 11.32
C GLN A 110 -17.63 -0.55 10.61
N PRO A 111 -18.67 -0.46 9.76
CA PRO A 111 -19.03 0.76 9.06
C PRO A 111 -19.35 1.92 10.00
N GLY A 112 -18.97 3.14 9.61
CA GLY A 112 -19.18 4.37 10.36
C GLY A 112 -18.27 4.56 11.59
N SER A 113 -17.32 3.65 11.83
CA SER A 113 -16.36 3.75 12.94
C SER A 113 -15.13 4.62 12.63
N TYR A 114 -14.97 5.07 11.39
CA TYR A 114 -13.72 5.62 10.90
C TYR A 114 -13.61 7.13 11.13
N SER A 115 -12.37 7.57 11.35
CA SER A 115 -12.01 8.97 11.55
C SER A 115 -10.63 9.28 10.97
N ILE A 116 -10.39 10.57 10.71
CA ILE A 116 -9.09 11.09 10.29
C ILE A 116 -8.46 11.82 11.46
N TRP A 117 -7.19 11.54 11.71
CA TRP A 117 -6.40 12.19 12.74
C TRP A 117 -5.20 12.92 12.14
N ARG A 118 -4.89 14.08 12.70
CA ARG A 118 -3.69 14.85 12.39
C ARG A 118 -2.58 14.49 13.37
N VAL A 119 -1.39 14.24 12.86
CA VAL A 119 -0.17 13.96 13.63
C VAL A 119 0.93 14.94 13.20
N ASP A 120 1.31 15.86 14.08
CA ASP A 120 2.38 16.84 13.85
C ASP A 120 3.69 16.35 14.46
N MET A 121 4.67 16.01 13.61
CA MET A 121 5.92 15.40 14.03
C MET A 121 7.07 16.41 14.16
N ARG A 122 6.83 17.69 13.84
CA ARG A 122 7.83 18.76 13.85
C ARG A 122 8.33 19.11 15.26
N PRO A 123 7.48 19.18 16.30
CA PRO A 123 7.95 19.43 17.65
C PRO A 123 8.66 18.19 18.22
N SER A 124 9.47 18.38 19.25
CA SER A 124 10.16 17.26 19.93
C SER A 124 9.19 16.25 20.57
N ARG A 125 7.97 16.69 20.88
CA ARG A 125 6.85 15.84 21.27
C ARG A 125 5.74 15.97 20.23
N PRO A 126 5.34 14.88 19.57
CA PRO A 126 4.30 14.92 18.56
C PRO A 126 2.99 15.52 19.10
N ILE A 127 2.31 16.33 18.28
CA ILE A 127 0.99 16.89 18.60
C ILE A 127 -0.05 16.16 17.77
N VAL A 128 -0.98 15.48 18.44
CA VAL A 128 -1.99 14.64 17.80
C VAL A 128 -3.39 15.16 18.11
N SER A 129 -4.23 15.27 17.09
CA SER A 129 -5.61 15.75 17.22
C SER A 129 -6.51 15.12 16.17
N LYS A 130 -7.75 14.79 16.55
CA LYS A 130 -8.77 14.33 15.60
C LYS A 130 -9.17 15.46 14.65
N ILE A 131 -9.28 15.17 13.35
CA ILE A 131 -9.78 16.10 12.33
C ILE A 131 -11.30 15.96 12.23
N ALA A 132 -11.78 14.77 11.86
CA ALA A 132 -13.20 14.49 11.68
C ALA A 132 -13.52 13.00 11.79
N ASP A 133 -14.78 12.70 12.11
CA ASP A 133 -15.40 11.40 11.85
C ASP A 133 -15.85 11.31 10.40
N ILE A 134 -15.84 10.11 9.82
CA ILE A 134 -16.40 9.84 8.49
C ILE A 134 -17.48 8.76 8.60
N PRO A 135 -18.69 9.10 9.09
CA PRO A 135 -19.74 8.11 9.39
C PRO A 135 -20.26 7.36 8.16
N SER A 136 -20.06 7.90 6.96
CA SER A 136 -20.41 7.22 5.72
C SER A 136 -19.44 6.09 5.35
N ALA A 137 -18.24 6.04 5.97
CA ALA A 137 -17.16 5.19 5.53
C ALA A 137 -17.45 3.74 5.90
N VAL A 138 -17.22 2.84 4.97
CA VAL A 138 -17.42 1.41 5.17
C VAL A 138 -16.08 0.76 5.38
N PHE A 139 -15.08 0.97 4.52
CA PHE A 139 -13.73 0.48 4.76
C PHE A 139 -12.71 1.38 4.05
N PRO A 140 -12.44 2.59 4.59
CA PRO A 140 -11.42 3.47 4.05
C PRO A 140 -10.04 2.86 4.29
N ASN A 141 -9.25 2.67 3.24
CA ASN A 141 -7.94 2.02 3.30
C ASN A 141 -6.84 2.96 2.79
N GLY A 142 -6.48 2.89 1.50
CA GLY A 142 -5.49 3.77 0.89
C GLY A 142 -5.87 5.27 0.96
N MET A 143 -4.89 6.12 1.28
CA MET A 143 -5.09 7.57 1.40
C MET A 143 -3.88 8.33 0.84
N VAL A 144 -4.13 9.45 0.15
CA VAL A 144 -3.08 10.32 -0.39
C VAL A 144 -3.51 11.80 -0.31
N SER A 145 -2.56 12.70 -0.07
CA SER A 145 -2.82 14.15 -0.16
C SER A 145 -2.92 14.59 -1.61
N LEU A 146 -3.97 15.33 -1.96
CA LEU A 146 -4.25 15.75 -3.33
C LEU A 146 -3.23 16.78 -3.85
N SER A 147 -3.11 17.91 -3.16
CA SER A 147 -2.10 18.94 -3.43
C SER A 147 -2.04 19.93 -2.27
N ALA A 148 -0.96 20.71 -2.20
CA ALA A 148 -0.85 21.79 -1.21
C ALA A 148 -1.92 22.88 -1.38
N THR A 149 -2.36 23.13 -2.62
CA THR A 149 -3.36 24.18 -2.93
C THR A 149 -4.78 23.73 -2.68
N GLU A 150 -5.11 22.48 -2.98
CA GLU A 150 -6.44 21.93 -2.75
C GLU A 150 -6.72 21.67 -1.27
N ASN A 151 -5.66 21.46 -0.47
CA ASN A 151 -5.75 21.14 0.95
C ASN A 151 -6.79 20.04 1.23
N ALA A 152 -6.70 18.95 0.47
CA ALA A 152 -7.64 17.85 0.51
C ALA A 152 -6.91 16.50 0.47
N LEU A 153 -7.57 15.47 0.98
CA LEU A 153 -7.17 14.08 0.91
C LEU A 153 -8.02 13.36 -0.13
N LEU A 154 -7.44 12.41 -0.84
CA LEU A 154 -8.17 11.37 -1.55
C LEU A 154 -8.10 10.09 -0.72
N ILE A 155 -9.24 9.42 -0.56
CA ILE A 155 -9.39 8.25 0.31
C ILE A 155 -10.14 7.17 -0.45
N ALA A 156 -9.52 6.00 -0.64
CA ALA A 156 -10.16 4.83 -1.21
C ALA A 156 -11.01 4.13 -0.16
N ASP A 157 -12.28 3.82 -0.47
CA ASP A 157 -13.12 2.94 0.34
C ASP A 157 -13.20 1.57 -0.34
N SER A 158 -12.53 0.58 0.25
CA SER A 158 -12.35 -0.75 -0.35
C SER A 158 -13.61 -1.59 -0.34
N THR A 159 -14.63 -1.24 0.46
CA THR A 159 -15.92 -1.91 0.41
C THR A 159 -16.88 -1.25 -0.57
N LEU A 160 -16.94 0.07 -0.60
CA LEU A 160 -17.80 0.82 -1.52
C LEU A 160 -17.25 0.84 -2.95
N GLY A 161 -15.94 0.64 -3.10
CA GLY A 161 -15.25 0.62 -4.37
C GLY A 161 -15.25 1.99 -5.05
N ASN A 162 -14.93 3.04 -4.31
CA ASN A 162 -14.87 4.41 -4.81
C ASN A 162 -13.80 5.21 -4.07
N VAL A 163 -13.49 6.41 -4.57
CA VAL A 163 -12.54 7.34 -3.95
C VAL A 163 -13.28 8.61 -3.55
N TRP A 164 -13.06 9.03 -2.32
CA TRP A 164 -13.59 10.28 -1.77
C TRP A 164 -12.55 11.37 -1.80
N ARG A 165 -13.00 12.60 -2.03
CA ARG A 165 -12.25 13.80 -1.68
C ARG A 165 -12.71 14.26 -0.31
N PHE A 166 -11.79 14.40 0.63
CA PHE A 166 -12.03 14.97 1.95
C PHE A 166 -11.32 16.32 2.06
N ASP A 167 -12.07 17.39 2.26
CA ASP A 167 -11.53 18.75 2.38
C ASP A 167 -11.03 19.01 3.80
N LEU A 168 -9.73 19.29 3.98
CA LEU A 168 -9.13 19.47 5.31
C LEU A 168 -9.53 20.78 5.99
N THR A 169 -10.17 21.71 5.27
CA THR A 169 -10.59 23.01 5.82
C THR A 169 -12.03 22.95 6.31
N THR A 170 -12.92 22.40 5.48
CA THR A 170 -14.36 22.35 5.76
C THR A 170 -14.82 21.04 6.37
N HIS A 171 -13.98 19.99 6.30
CA HIS A 171 -14.28 18.62 6.66
C HIS A 171 -15.43 18.00 5.86
N ALA A 172 -15.83 18.64 4.76
CA ALA A 172 -16.76 18.08 3.81
C ALA A 172 -16.08 16.98 2.99
N TYR A 173 -16.83 15.95 2.62
CA TYR A 173 -16.35 14.89 1.76
C TYR A 173 -17.39 14.45 0.75
N GLU A 174 -16.93 14.05 -0.43
CA GLU A 174 -17.76 13.61 -1.54
C GLU A 174 -17.06 12.52 -2.36
N VAL A 175 -17.84 11.66 -3.00
CA VAL A 175 -17.30 10.68 -3.97
C VAL A 175 -16.87 11.44 -5.22
N VAL A 176 -15.59 11.34 -5.58
CA VAL A 176 -15.00 12.02 -6.75
C VAL A 176 -14.60 11.06 -7.87
N ILE A 177 -14.44 9.77 -7.55
CA ILE A 177 -14.18 8.71 -8.53
C ILE A 177 -15.01 7.48 -8.14
N ASP A 178 -15.80 6.99 -9.08
CA ASP A 178 -16.61 5.78 -8.95
C ASP A 178 -16.49 4.97 -10.26
N ASP A 179 -15.35 4.29 -10.42
CA ASP A 179 -15.07 3.47 -11.60
C ASP A 179 -15.37 2.00 -11.32
N HIS A 180 -15.90 1.28 -12.31
CA HIS A 180 -16.18 -0.16 -12.20
C HIS A 180 -14.94 -1.00 -11.82
N LEU A 181 -13.73 -0.58 -12.18
CA LEU A 181 -12.48 -1.26 -11.81
C LEU A 181 -12.18 -1.16 -10.30
N MET A 182 -12.78 -0.22 -9.59
CA MET A 182 -12.61 -0.06 -8.14
C MET A 182 -13.53 -1.00 -7.34
N LYS A 183 -14.50 -1.63 -8.00
CA LYS A 183 -15.47 -2.49 -7.32
C LYS A 183 -14.87 -3.84 -6.97
N LYS A 184 -15.41 -4.42 -5.90
CA LYS A 184 -15.14 -5.82 -5.55
C LYS A 184 -15.55 -6.72 -6.70
N VAL A 185 -14.75 -7.75 -6.97
CA VAL A 185 -15.05 -8.75 -8.02
C VAL A 185 -16.34 -9.53 -7.77
N SER A 186 -16.77 -9.60 -6.51
CA SER A 186 -18.05 -10.14 -6.09
C SER A 186 -18.48 -9.53 -4.75
N PRO A 187 -19.76 -9.62 -4.36
CA PRO A 187 -20.22 -9.16 -3.06
C PRO A 187 -19.50 -9.82 -1.87
N SER A 188 -19.07 -11.08 -2.02
CA SER A 188 -18.37 -11.87 -1.01
C SER A 188 -16.84 -11.69 -1.01
N ALA A 189 -16.26 -11.04 -2.03
CA ALA A 189 -14.84 -10.70 -2.00
C ALA A 189 -14.56 -9.73 -0.84
N GLY A 190 -13.37 -9.87 -0.25
CA GLY A 190 -12.97 -9.09 0.92
C GLY A 190 -12.99 -7.59 0.63
N GLU A 191 -12.32 -7.18 -0.43
CA GLU A 191 -12.19 -5.77 -0.79
C GLU A 191 -12.08 -5.53 -2.31
N GLY A 192 -12.11 -4.25 -2.72
CA GLY A 192 -12.00 -3.79 -4.09
C GLY A 192 -10.77 -2.91 -4.26
N VAL A 193 -10.96 -1.64 -4.60
CA VAL A 193 -9.88 -0.65 -4.56
C VAL A 193 -9.20 -0.63 -3.20
N ASN A 194 -7.88 -0.55 -3.14
CA ASN A 194 -7.16 -0.42 -1.86
C ASN A 194 -6.10 0.69 -1.98
N GLY A 195 -4.83 0.36 -2.27
CA GLY A 195 -3.78 1.36 -2.44
C GLY A 195 -4.11 2.40 -3.52
N ILE A 196 -3.81 3.67 -3.25
CA ILE A 196 -3.93 4.78 -4.20
C ILE A 196 -2.71 5.71 -4.13
N ARG A 197 -2.26 6.18 -5.29
CA ARG A 197 -1.15 7.15 -5.43
C ARG A 197 -1.42 8.13 -6.57
N LEU A 198 -0.86 9.33 -6.47
CA LEU A 198 -0.90 10.32 -7.53
C LEU A 198 0.42 10.31 -8.30
N HIS A 199 0.33 10.33 -9.63
CA HIS A 199 1.50 10.52 -10.50
C HIS A 199 1.06 11.17 -11.82
N GLY A 200 1.66 12.30 -12.16
CA GLY A 200 1.24 13.12 -13.31
C GLY A 200 -0.22 13.58 -13.20
N GLU A 201 -1.00 13.41 -14.28
CA GLU A 201 -2.44 13.74 -14.32
C GLU A 201 -3.35 12.57 -13.88
N TYR A 202 -2.81 11.57 -13.19
CA TYR A 202 -3.52 10.34 -12.87
C TYR A 202 -3.57 10.05 -11.38
N LEU A 203 -4.70 9.50 -10.94
CA LEU A 203 -4.75 8.67 -9.75
C LEU A 203 -4.52 7.22 -10.17
N TYR A 204 -3.43 6.63 -9.68
CA TYR A 204 -3.16 5.21 -9.76
C TYR A 204 -3.83 4.52 -8.59
N PHE A 205 -4.30 3.31 -8.82
CA PHE A 205 -4.92 2.46 -7.81
C PHE A 205 -4.70 0.99 -8.12
N ILE A 206 -4.77 0.15 -7.10
CA ILE A 206 -4.87 -1.30 -7.28
C ILE A 206 -6.28 -1.78 -6.93
N ASN A 207 -6.58 -3.03 -7.29
CA ASN A 207 -7.70 -3.79 -6.75
C ASN A 207 -7.18 -5.09 -6.13
N SER A 208 -7.50 -5.36 -4.87
CA SER A 208 -6.78 -6.40 -4.12
C SER A 208 -7.13 -7.82 -4.54
N TYR A 209 -8.39 -8.05 -4.92
CA TYR A 209 -8.90 -9.36 -5.33
C TYR A 209 -9.20 -9.46 -6.85
N ALA A 210 -8.91 -8.40 -7.60
CA ALA A 210 -8.64 -8.45 -9.05
C ALA A 210 -7.25 -7.85 -9.27
N PRO A 211 -6.18 -8.63 -9.11
CA PRO A 211 -4.85 -8.08 -8.85
C PRO A 211 -4.25 -7.41 -10.09
N PHE A 212 -4.56 -6.13 -10.22
CA PHE A 212 -4.05 -5.25 -11.24
C PHE A 212 -3.68 -3.90 -10.64
N LEU A 213 -2.72 -3.25 -11.28
CA LEU A 213 -2.50 -1.81 -11.16
C LEU A 213 -3.28 -1.14 -12.29
N ALA A 214 -4.05 -0.12 -11.96
CA ALA A 214 -4.80 0.70 -12.89
C ALA A 214 -4.58 2.18 -12.61
N ARG A 215 -5.01 3.03 -13.54
CA ARG A 215 -5.01 4.48 -13.37
C ARG A 215 -6.24 5.11 -13.96
N VAL A 216 -6.68 6.22 -13.38
CA VAL A 216 -7.78 7.06 -13.88
C VAL A 216 -7.27 8.49 -14.04
N PRO A 217 -7.48 9.14 -15.20
CA PRO A 217 -7.09 10.54 -15.34
C PRO A 217 -7.98 11.40 -14.44
N ILE A 218 -7.39 12.39 -13.78
CA ILE A 218 -8.10 13.27 -12.84
C ILE A 218 -7.92 14.75 -13.22
N TYR A 219 -8.86 15.58 -12.81
CA TYR A 219 -8.69 17.02 -12.74
C TYR A 219 -7.89 17.42 -11.50
N PRO A 220 -7.32 18.64 -11.42
CA PRO A 220 -6.58 19.11 -10.25
C PRO A 220 -7.35 19.03 -8.93
N ASN A 221 -8.69 19.10 -8.97
CA ASN A 221 -9.56 18.96 -7.80
C ASN A 221 -9.80 17.49 -7.37
N GLY A 222 -9.18 16.51 -8.03
CA GLY A 222 -9.28 15.08 -7.73
C GLY A 222 -10.46 14.36 -8.40
N THR A 223 -11.33 15.06 -9.12
CA THR A 223 -12.45 14.43 -9.84
C THR A 223 -12.00 13.68 -11.08
N ALA A 224 -12.67 12.57 -11.40
CA ALA A 224 -12.37 11.78 -12.60
C ALA A 224 -12.56 12.62 -13.88
N LYS A 225 -11.54 12.64 -14.73
CA LYS A 225 -11.57 13.24 -16.08
C LYS A 225 -12.00 12.23 -17.15
N GLY A 226 -11.97 10.94 -16.83
CA GLY A 226 -12.30 9.85 -17.74
C GLY A 226 -12.45 8.52 -17.00
N LYS A 227 -12.39 7.42 -17.77
CA LYS A 227 -12.47 6.06 -17.23
C LYS A 227 -11.10 5.55 -16.81
N GLY A 228 -11.09 4.61 -15.86
CA GLY A 228 -9.92 3.86 -15.49
C GLY A 228 -9.42 2.96 -16.61
N THR A 229 -8.11 2.76 -16.65
CA THR A 229 -7.41 1.82 -17.55
C THR A 229 -6.45 0.98 -16.73
N ILE A 230 -6.46 -0.33 -16.96
CA ILE A 230 -5.48 -1.26 -16.38
C ILE A 230 -4.11 -1.00 -17.01
N VAL A 231 -3.09 -0.90 -16.17
CA VAL A 231 -1.68 -0.74 -16.55
C VAL A 231 -1.01 -2.11 -16.63
N ALA A 232 -1.17 -2.92 -15.59
CA ALA A 232 -0.62 -4.28 -15.53
C ALA A 232 -1.44 -5.18 -14.60
N TYR A 233 -1.38 -6.48 -14.85
CA TYR A 233 -1.86 -7.51 -13.93
C TYR A 233 -0.70 -8.06 -13.09
N ALA A 234 -1.01 -8.68 -11.95
CA ALA A 234 -0.04 -9.48 -11.22
C ALA A 234 0.60 -10.52 -12.16
N PRO A 235 1.94 -10.67 -12.14
CA PRO A 235 2.65 -11.52 -13.09
C PRO A 235 2.37 -13.02 -12.91
N ASP A 236 1.93 -13.42 -11.73
CA ASP A 236 1.55 -14.81 -11.41
C ASP A 236 0.04 -15.08 -11.55
N GLY A 237 -0.78 -14.03 -11.70
CA GLY A 237 -2.24 -14.11 -11.77
C GLY A 237 -2.94 -14.53 -10.47
N GLU A 238 -2.20 -14.73 -9.38
CA GLU A 238 -2.70 -15.34 -8.13
C GLU A 238 -2.41 -14.48 -6.89
N SER A 239 -1.38 -13.62 -6.93
CA SER A 239 -1.08 -12.68 -5.84
C SER A 239 -2.20 -11.65 -5.68
N SER A 240 -2.55 -11.28 -4.44
CA SER A 240 -3.29 -10.03 -4.18
C SER A 240 -2.39 -8.83 -4.46
N PHE A 241 -2.95 -7.64 -4.67
CA PHE A 241 -2.22 -6.38 -4.53
C PHE A 241 -2.76 -5.63 -3.32
N ASP A 242 -1.93 -4.89 -2.60
CA ASP A 242 -2.35 -4.17 -1.39
C ASP A 242 -2.12 -2.67 -1.58
N ASP A 243 -0.92 -2.17 -1.27
CA ASP A 243 -0.52 -0.80 -1.56
C ASP A 243 0.80 -0.75 -2.35
N PHE A 244 1.20 0.44 -2.79
CA PHE A 244 2.34 0.61 -3.69
C PHE A 244 2.95 2.00 -3.59
N THR A 245 4.10 2.19 -4.24
CA THR A 245 4.68 3.50 -4.51
C THR A 245 5.00 3.64 -5.99
N ILE A 246 5.11 4.87 -6.50
CA ILE A 246 5.49 5.16 -7.88
C ILE A 246 6.74 6.05 -7.87
N ASP A 247 7.74 5.69 -8.66
CA ASP A 247 8.95 6.46 -8.90
C ASP A 247 8.70 7.65 -9.85
N GLU A 248 9.68 8.54 -9.98
CA GLU A 248 9.61 9.70 -10.88
C GLU A 248 9.44 9.30 -12.35
N ASP A 249 9.94 8.13 -12.75
CA ASP A 249 9.83 7.60 -14.12
C ASP A 249 8.52 6.84 -14.40
N GLY A 250 7.60 6.80 -13.42
CA GLY A 250 6.32 6.09 -13.54
C GLY A 250 6.38 4.59 -13.20
N THR A 251 7.56 4.06 -12.83
CA THR A 251 7.70 2.69 -12.31
C THR A 251 7.00 2.56 -10.97
N ALA A 252 6.07 1.61 -10.85
CA ALA A 252 5.42 1.26 -9.59
C ALA A 252 6.10 0.06 -8.91
N TYR A 253 6.15 0.09 -7.58
CA TYR A 253 6.60 -0.99 -6.71
C TYR A 253 5.44 -1.40 -5.80
N VAL A 254 4.93 -2.61 -6.02
CA VAL A 254 3.63 -3.06 -5.51
C VAL A 254 3.83 -4.15 -4.46
N ALA A 255 3.24 -3.94 -3.28
CA ALA A 255 3.09 -4.95 -2.25
C ALA A 255 1.98 -5.93 -2.63
N THR A 256 2.23 -7.23 -2.43
CA THR A 256 1.36 -8.30 -2.96
C THR A 256 0.55 -9.06 -1.92
N GLY A 257 0.47 -8.60 -0.66
CA GLY A 257 -0.25 -9.31 0.39
C GLY A 257 0.13 -10.80 0.40
N VAL A 258 -0.84 -11.68 0.13
CA VAL A 258 -0.66 -13.14 0.13
C VAL A 258 0.42 -13.67 -0.83
N GLY A 259 0.90 -12.88 -1.79
CA GLY A 259 1.98 -13.25 -2.71
C GLY A 259 3.37 -13.35 -2.06
N ASN A 260 3.58 -12.70 -0.90
CA ASN A 260 4.88 -12.61 -0.20
C ASN A 260 6.03 -12.06 -1.08
N VAL A 261 5.70 -11.21 -2.05
CA VAL A 261 6.64 -10.63 -3.02
C VAL A 261 6.44 -9.12 -3.20
N ILE A 262 7.46 -8.45 -3.71
CA ILE A 262 7.33 -7.11 -4.30
C ILE A 262 7.38 -7.23 -5.82
N THR A 263 6.39 -6.63 -6.47
CA THR A 263 6.29 -6.58 -7.93
C THR A 263 6.71 -5.20 -8.42
N LYS A 264 7.65 -5.14 -9.36
CA LYS A 264 7.94 -3.95 -10.15
C LYS A 264 7.00 -3.93 -11.36
N VAL A 265 6.35 -2.79 -11.61
CA VAL A 265 5.54 -2.54 -12.80
C VAL A 265 6.08 -1.31 -13.50
N THR A 266 6.62 -1.46 -14.70
CA THR A 266 7.09 -0.31 -15.50
C THR A 266 5.91 0.50 -16.04
N GLU A 267 6.15 1.74 -16.48
CA GLU A 267 5.09 2.60 -17.03
C GLU A 267 4.37 1.98 -18.25
N ASP A 268 5.10 1.19 -19.05
CA ASP A 268 4.57 0.44 -20.20
C ASP A 268 3.85 -0.87 -19.83
N GLY A 269 3.72 -1.16 -18.53
CA GLY A 269 2.90 -2.26 -18.03
C GLY A 269 3.62 -3.61 -17.90
N VAL A 270 4.95 -3.64 -17.92
CA VAL A 270 5.71 -4.87 -17.68
C VAL A 270 5.81 -5.12 -16.18
N ALA A 271 5.19 -6.21 -15.72
CA ALA A 271 5.23 -6.65 -14.33
C ALA A 271 6.27 -7.75 -14.12
N SER A 272 7.11 -7.61 -13.09
CA SER A 272 8.07 -8.65 -12.67
C SER A 272 8.27 -8.66 -11.16
N VAL A 273 8.49 -9.86 -10.61
CA VAL A 273 8.85 -10.01 -9.20
C VAL A 273 10.30 -9.62 -8.99
N ILE A 274 10.56 -8.73 -8.03
CA ILE A 274 11.91 -8.22 -7.72
C ILE A 274 12.43 -8.61 -6.34
N ALA A 275 11.56 -8.96 -5.39
CA ALA A 275 11.96 -9.34 -4.04
C ALA A 275 10.92 -10.29 -3.42
N GLY A 276 11.35 -11.16 -2.51
CA GLY A 276 10.48 -12.08 -1.79
C GLY A 276 10.18 -13.39 -2.53
N ASN A 277 9.37 -14.23 -1.91
CA ASN A 277 8.92 -15.52 -2.44
C ASN A 277 7.75 -16.02 -1.58
N LEU A 278 6.73 -16.62 -2.20
CA LEU A 278 5.59 -17.26 -1.53
C LEU A 278 6.02 -18.18 -0.36
N ASN A 279 7.15 -18.88 -0.50
CA ASN A 279 7.67 -19.83 0.48
C ASN A 279 8.70 -19.24 1.46
N SER A 280 8.87 -17.92 1.49
CA SER A 280 9.86 -17.22 2.32
C SER A 280 9.19 -16.29 3.33
N SER A 281 9.76 -16.22 4.53
CA SER A 281 9.36 -15.26 5.57
C SER A 281 10.11 -13.92 5.46
N GLN A 282 10.90 -13.71 4.40
CA GLN A 282 11.72 -12.50 4.24
C GLN A 282 10.86 -11.24 4.03
N ILE A 283 9.71 -11.39 3.35
CA ILE A 283 8.69 -10.36 3.18
C ILE A 283 7.33 -11.04 3.30
N ALA A 284 6.93 -11.40 4.52
CA ALA A 284 5.70 -12.16 4.75
C ALA A 284 4.46 -11.29 4.76
N SER A 285 3.62 -11.37 3.73
CA SER A 285 2.43 -10.55 3.53
C SER A 285 2.72 -9.06 3.43
N PRO A 286 3.49 -8.58 2.43
CA PRO A 286 3.76 -7.15 2.27
C PRO A 286 2.45 -6.37 2.08
N THR A 287 2.31 -5.27 2.81
CA THR A 287 1.09 -4.46 2.87
C THR A 287 1.24 -3.10 2.17
N SER A 288 2.37 -2.41 2.38
CA SER A 288 2.61 -1.11 1.76
C SER A 288 4.07 -0.86 1.46
N VAL A 289 4.32 0.11 0.58
CA VAL A 289 5.64 0.46 0.05
C VAL A 289 5.82 1.98 0.02
N ALA A 290 6.98 2.48 0.44
CA ALA A 290 7.37 3.89 0.30
C ALA A 290 8.87 4.05 0.05
N PHE A 291 9.25 5.08 -0.71
CA PHE A 291 10.67 5.40 -0.94
C PHE A 291 11.34 6.05 0.27
N GLY A 292 12.62 5.75 0.45
CA GLY A 292 13.52 6.52 1.30
C GLY A 292 13.60 7.99 0.87
N ARG A 293 13.94 8.87 1.81
CA ARG A 293 13.89 10.33 1.61
C ARG A 293 15.19 11.07 1.88
N THR A 294 16.23 10.35 2.26
CA THR A 294 17.56 10.88 2.53
C THR A 294 18.51 10.52 1.39
N GLU A 295 19.69 11.15 1.37
CA GLU A 295 20.70 10.81 0.37
C GLU A 295 21.17 9.35 0.46
N TRP A 296 21.07 8.75 1.65
CA TRP A 296 21.57 7.40 1.95
C TRP A 296 20.64 6.28 1.51
N ASP A 297 19.34 6.55 1.44
CA ASP A 297 18.26 5.59 1.14
C ASP A 297 17.47 5.97 -0.11
N ARG A 298 17.96 6.91 -0.94
CA ARG A 298 17.32 7.34 -2.19
C ARG A 298 17.02 6.23 -3.20
N TRP A 299 17.71 5.09 -3.10
CA TRP A 299 17.51 3.89 -3.93
C TRP A 299 16.96 2.73 -3.11
N THR A 300 16.19 3.04 -2.07
CA THR A 300 15.62 2.05 -1.15
C THR A 300 14.13 2.26 -1.08
N ILE A 301 13.38 1.18 -1.21
CA ILE A 301 11.97 1.14 -0.79
C ILE A 301 11.88 0.45 0.57
N TYR A 302 11.05 1.00 1.43
CA TYR A 302 10.65 0.39 2.69
C TYR A 302 9.29 -0.26 2.54
N VAL A 303 9.13 -1.41 3.18
CA VAL A 303 7.95 -2.27 3.04
C VAL A 303 7.45 -2.70 4.42
N THR A 304 6.18 -2.46 4.71
CA THR A 304 5.48 -3.02 5.88
C THR A 304 4.87 -4.37 5.56
N THR A 305 4.65 -5.20 6.57
CA THR A 305 4.08 -6.54 6.38
C THR A 305 3.03 -6.92 7.43
N GLY A 306 2.14 -7.85 7.06
CA GLY A 306 1.09 -8.45 7.91
C GLY A 306 1.47 -9.81 8.53
N GLY A 307 2.72 -10.25 8.35
CA GLY A 307 3.25 -11.46 9.00
C GLY A 307 2.67 -12.79 8.49
N GLY A 308 1.99 -12.81 7.34
CA GLY A 308 1.34 -14.00 6.80
C GLY A 308 0.02 -14.36 7.50
N LEU A 309 -0.66 -13.39 8.11
CA LEU A 309 -1.90 -13.62 8.85
C LEU A 309 -3.09 -14.00 7.96
N GLU A 310 -3.22 -13.39 6.78
CA GLU A 310 -4.29 -13.71 5.83
C GLU A 310 -4.04 -15.06 5.14
N ALA A 311 -2.79 -15.27 4.69
CA ALA A 311 -2.33 -16.51 4.09
C ALA A 311 -0.99 -16.93 4.73
N PRO A 312 -0.98 -17.98 5.57
CA PRO A 312 0.24 -18.45 6.22
C PRO A 312 1.33 -18.82 5.21
N ILE A 313 2.57 -18.47 5.53
CA ILE A 313 3.76 -18.77 4.72
C ILE A 313 3.86 -20.29 4.57
N ASN A 314 3.97 -20.75 3.32
CA ASN A 314 3.96 -22.18 2.98
C ASN A 314 2.78 -22.94 3.63
N GLY A 315 1.63 -22.26 3.79
CA GLY A 315 0.39 -22.80 4.35
C GLY A 315 0.40 -23.07 5.86
N THR A 316 1.47 -22.77 6.59
CA THR A 316 1.61 -23.21 8.00
C THR A 316 2.20 -22.18 8.96
N ALA A 317 3.04 -21.25 8.49
CA ALA A 317 3.78 -20.36 9.37
C ALA A 317 3.21 -18.93 9.35
N VAL A 318 3.11 -18.33 10.53
CA VAL A 318 2.83 -16.91 10.74
C VAL A 318 3.99 -16.34 11.55
N VAL A 319 4.52 -15.19 11.10
CA VAL A 319 5.58 -14.45 11.78
C VAL A 319 5.01 -13.13 12.30
N GLY A 320 5.80 -12.37 13.07
CA GLY A 320 5.39 -11.00 13.39
C GLY A 320 5.47 -10.10 12.17
N ALA A 321 4.74 -8.99 12.20
CA ALA A 321 4.88 -7.96 11.20
C ALA A 321 6.31 -7.40 11.17
N GLN A 322 6.79 -7.14 9.96
CA GLN A 322 8.14 -6.67 9.70
C GLN A 322 8.10 -5.30 9.02
N LEU A 323 9.17 -4.53 9.24
CA LEU A 323 9.57 -3.46 8.34
C LEU A 323 10.85 -3.91 7.66
N VAL A 324 10.86 -3.93 6.34
CA VAL A 324 12.03 -4.35 5.55
C VAL A 324 12.41 -3.26 4.56
N ALA A 325 13.67 -3.28 4.14
CA ALA A 325 14.22 -2.41 3.12
C ALA A 325 14.64 -3.26 1.91
N VAL A 326 14.22 -2.86 0.71
CA VAL A 326 14.67 -3.45 -0.56
C VAL A 326 15.51 -2.40 -1.28
N LYS A 327 16.77 -2.75 -1.54
CA LYS A 327 17.68 -1.87 -2.28
C LYS A 327 17.44 -2.05 -3.77
N LEU A 328 17.09 -0.97 -4.44
CA LEU A 328 16.92 -0.86 -5.88
C LEU A 328 18.28 -0.67 -6.56
N ASP A 329 18.35 -1.06 -7.83
CA ASP A 329 19.55 -0.94 -8.69
C ASP A 329 19.73 0.45 -9.29
#